data_AF-A0A8T4IZ37-F1
#
_entry.id   AF-A0A8T4IZ37-F1
#
_cell.length_a   1.000
_cell.length_b   1.000
_cell.length_c   1.000
_cell.angle_alpha   90.00
_cell.angle_beta   90.00
_cell.angle_gamma   90.00
#
_symmetry.space_group_name_H-M   'P 1'
#
loop_
_entity.id
_entity.type
_entity.pdbx_description
1 polymer ?
#
loop_
_entity_poly.entity_id
_entity_poly.type
_entity_poly.pdbx_seq_one_letter_code
_entity_poly.pdbx_strand_id
1 'polypeptide(L)'
;MHPARQYICMYSMKCQVCKGPASRNRDGWLFFDWRKELDPPTWPEGAVTAMPPLCDAHAKMSRELCPRLGKGHFAELRVKTPRLWGAGGTHYRLTAGGWQTDEADVWAPKGDTSLRALLVSKLIRELRDVTVIDMR
;
A
#
# COMPACT_ATOMS: atom_id res chain seq x y z
N MET A 1 6.81 -3.02 -10.28
CA MET A 1 6.95 -2.00 -9.20
C MET A 1 8.44 -1.82 -8.91
N HIS A 2 8.95 -0.58 -8.76
CA HIS A 2 10.35 -0.34 -8.41
C HIS A 2 10.51 -0.14 -6.88
N PRO A 3 11.26 -0.99 -6.15
CA PRO A 3 11.33 -0.96 -4.68
C PRO A 3 11.72 0.40 -4.09
N ALA A 4 12.82 1.01 -4.55
CA ALA A 4 13.25 2.31 -4.03
C ALA A 4 12.20 3.43 -4.24
N ARG A 5 11.51 3.43 -5.39
CA ARG A 5 10.42 4.37 -5.65
C ARG A 5 9.25 4.13 -4.69
N GLN A 6 8.87 2.87 -4.50
CA GLN A 6 7.79 2.49 -3.59
C GLN A 6 8.09 2.94 -2.16
N TYR A 7 9.30 2.67 -1.68
CA TYR A 7 9.78 3.10 -0.37
C TYR A 7 9.67 4.62 -0.22
N ILE A 8 10.21 5.39 -1.16
CA ILE A 8 10.17 6.86 -1.10
C ILE A 8 8.73 7.38 -1.10
N CYS A 9 7.87 6.83 -1.95
CA CYS A 9 6.49 7.27 -2.08
C CYS A 9 5.67 6.97 -0.83
N MET A 10 5.83 5.77 -0.28
CA MET A 10 5.18 5.39 0.97
C MET A 10 5.72 6.17 2.15
N TYR A 11 7.04 6.22 2.34
CA TYR A 11 7.65 6.87 3.49
C TYR A 11 7.35 8.37 3.53
N SER A 12 7.54 9.06 2.39
CA SER A 12 7.45 10.52 2.30
C SER A 12 6.09 11.03 1.82
N MET A 13 5.08 10.15 1.70
CA MET A 13 3.74 10.49 1.20
C MET A 13 3.76 11.22 -0.15
N LYS A 14 4.47 10.63 -1.12
CA LYS A 14 4.60 11.14 -2.49
C LYS A 14 3.75 10.35 -3.47
N CYS A 15 3.32 11.00 -4.54
CA CYS A 15 2.61 10.37 -5.63
C CYS A 15 3.46 9.26 -6.27
N GLN A 16 2.92 8.05 -6.35
CA GLN A 16 3.61 6.90 -6.97
C GLN A 16 4.03 7.16 -8.43
N VAL A 17 3.30 8.01 -9.16
CA VAL A 17 3.56 8.27 -10.58
C VAL A 17 4.59 9.37 -10.81
N CYS A 18 4.53 10.53 -10.17
CA CYS A 18 5.50 11.61 -10.41
C CYS A 18 6.55 11.84 -9.32
N LYS A 19 6.43 11.19 -8.15
CA LYS A 19 7.25 11.47 -6.94
C LYS A 19 7.09 12.90 -6.37
N GLY A 20 6.16 13.69 -6.91
CA GLY A 20 5.68 14.93 -6.30
C GLY A 20 4.86 14.65 -5.03
N PRO A 21 4.44 15.68 -4.29
CA PRO A 21 3.55 15.51 -3.15
C PRO A 21 2.28 14.73 -3.53
N ALA A 22 1.85 13.80 -2.69
CA ALA A 22 0.51 13.23 -2.82
C ALA A 22 -0.56 14.29 -2.50
N SER A 23 -1.74 14.14 -3.08
CA SER A 23 -2.86 15.03 -2.78
C SER A 23 -3.26 14.85 -1.32
N ARG A 24 -3.41 15.97 -0.62
CA ARG A 24 -3.84 16.02 0.78
C ARG A 24 -4.82 17.16 0.96
N ASN A 25 -5.95 16.88 1.60
CA ASN A 25 -6.91 17.88 2.04
C ASN A 25 -7.32 17.62 3.51
N ARG A 26 -8.38 18.27 3.98
CA ARG A 26 -8.89 18.10 5.36
C ARG A 26 -9.31 16.66 5.71
N ASP A 27 -9.70 15.90 4.69
CA ASP A 27 -10.16 14.50 4.82
C ASP A 27 -8.99 13.51 4.72
N GLY A 28 -7.81 13.97 4.30
CA GLY A 28 -6.58 13.18 4.32
C GLY A 28 -5.88 13.06 2.98
N TRP A 29 -4.98 12.08 2.90
CA TRP A 29 -4.21 11.77 1.69
C TRP A 29 -5.01 10.92 0.72
N LEU A 30 -4.80 11.14 -0.58
CA LEU A 30 -5.47 10.39 -1.64
C LEU A 30 -4.81 9.02 -1.85
N PHE A 31 -5.60 7.96 -1.66
CA PHE A 31 -5.23 6.57 -1.91
C PHE A 31 -6.26 5.90 -2.81
N PHE A 32 -5.80 4.86 -3.51
CA PHE A 32 -6.62 3.88 -4.21
C PHE A 32 -6.38 2.54 -3.54
N ASP A 33 -7.45 1.78 -3.28
CA ASP A 33 -7.34 0.43 -2.72
C ASP A 33 -8.38 -0.52 -3.31
N TRP A 34 -8.08 -1.81 -3.27
CA TRP A 34 -9.01 -2.89 -3.64
C TRP A 34 -9.22 -3.77 -2.44
N ARG A 35 -10.47 -4.13 -2.15
CA ARG A 35 -10.78 -5.12 -1.12
C ARG A 35 -10.15 -6.46 -1.49
N LYS A 36 -9.35 -6.97 -0.56
CA LYS A 36 -8.70 -8.28 -0.55
C LYS A 36 -9.50 -9.23 0.33
N GLU A 37 -9.28 -10.53 0.14
CA GLU A 37 -9.91 -11.59 0.92
C GLU A 37 -9.62 -11.48 2.42
N LEU A 38 -8.41 -11.06 2.77
CA LEU A 38 -7.95 -10.92 4.17
C LEU A 38 -8.20 -9.52 4.76
N ASP A 39 -8.88 -8.62 4.05
CA ASP A 39 -9.20 -7.31 4.61
C ASP A 39 -10.26 -7.44 5.72
N PRO A 40 -10.21 -6.55 6.74
CA PRO A 40 -11.19 -6.60 7.83
C PRO A 40 -12.61 -6.35 7.32
N PRO A 41 -13.65 -6.80 8.05
CA PRO A 41 -15.04 -6.49 7.72
C PRO A 41 -15.34 -4.98 7.62
N THR A 42 -14.52 -4.15 8.28
CA THR A 42 -14.59 -2.68 8.28
C THR A 42 -13.94 -2.02 7.06
N TRP A 43 -13.43 -2.79 6.10
CA TRP A 43 -12.78 -2.25 4.91
C TRP A 43 -13.62 -1.11 4.27
N PRO A 44 -12.99 0.03 3.91
CA PRO A 44 -11.54 0.24 3.82
C PRO A 44 -10.84 0.63 5.14
N GLU A 45 -11.58 0.82 6.24
CA GLU A 45 -10.98 1.15 7.53
C GLU A 45 -10.19 -0.04 8.09
N GLY A 46 -8.93 0.19 8.45
CA GLY A 46 -8.00 -0.83 8.94
C GLY A 46 -7.33 -1.66 7.84
N ALA A 47 -7.60 -1.38 6.56
CA ALA A 47 -6.97 -2.08 5.46
C ALA A 47 -5.45 -1.85 5.45
N VAL A 48 -4.69 -2.91 5.15
CA VAL A 48 -3.24 -2.81 4.93
C VAL A 48 -2.95 -2.78 3.43
N THR A 49 -2.12 -1.83 3.00
CA THR A 49 -1.83 -1.63 1.58
C THR A 49 -0.35 -1.36 1.30
N ALA A 50 0.12 -1.91 0.19
CA ALA A 50 1.43 -1.62 -0.40
C ALA A 50 1.35 -0.52 -1.47
N MET A 51 0.13 -0.04 -1.79
CA MET A 51 -0.11 0.97 -2.83
C MET A 51 0.21 2.36 -2.29
N PRO A 52 1.19 3.08 -2.87
CA PRO A 52 1.48 4.43 -2.44
C PRO A 52 0.37 5.41 -2.86
N PRO A 53 0.29 6.57 -2.19
CA PRO A 53 -0.73 7.56 -2.48
C PRO A 53 -0.52 8.21 -3.86
N LEU A 54 -1.51 8.97 -4.32
CA LEU A 54 -1.54 9.66 -5.61
C LEU A 54 -1.70 11.18 -5.44
N CYS A 55 -1.29 11.96 -6.44
CA CYS A 55 -1.76 13.34 -6.59
C CYS A 55 -3.02 13.35 -7.47
N ASP A 56 -3.80 14.45 -7.45
CA ASP A 56 -5.10 14.49 -8.13
C ASP A 56 -4.97 14.25 -9.64
N ALA A 57 -3.97 14.83 -10.29
CA ALA A 57 -3.73 14.64 -11.73
C ALA A 57 -3.50 13.17 -12.10
N HIS A 58 -2.65 12.46 -11.35
CA HIS A 58 -2.34 11.07 -11.65
C HIS A 58 -3.41 10.09 -11.16
N ALA A 59 -4.22 10.47 -10.18
CA ALA A 59 -5.40 9.71 -9.80
C ALA A 59 -6.46 9.75 -10.92
N LYS A 60 -6.76 10.93 -11.47
CA LYS A 60 -7.64 11.08 -12.65
C LYS A 60 -7.12 10.29 -13.85
N MET A 61 -5.85 10.47 -14.19
CA MET A 61 -5.20 9.71 -15.27
C MET A 61 -5.30 8.19 -15.03
N SER A 62 -5.13 7.75 -13.78
CA SER A 62 -5.23 6.32 -13.45
C SER A 62 -6.66 5.79 -13.64
N ARG A 63 -7.70 6.57 -13.27
CA ARG A 63 -9.12 6.28 -13.56
C ARG A 63 -9.38 6.03 -15.03
N GLU A 64 -8.88 6.93 -15.89
CA GLU A 64 -9.09 6.87 -17.33
C GLU A 64 -8.37 5.68 -17.98
N LEU A 65 -7.16 5.37 -17.51
CA LEU A 65 -6.29 4.38 -18.15
C LEU A 65 -6.45 2.95 -17.62
N CYS A 66 -7.01 2.75 -16.43
CA CYS A 66 -7.09 1.41 -15.86
C CYS A 66 -8.45 0.76 -16.14
N PRO A 67 -8.52 -0.23 -17.06
CA PRO A 67 -9.78 -0.91 -17.41
C PRO A 67 -10.35 -1.79 -16.29
N ARG A 68 -9.63 -1.91 -15.17
CA ARG A 68 -10.06 -2.64 -13.97
C ARG A 68 -10.67 -1.73 -12.91
N LEU A 69 -10.55 -0.40 -13.04
CA LEU A 69 -11.24 0.53 -12.15
C LEU A 69 -12.75 0.41 -12.42
N GLY A 70 -13.49 -0.05 -11.42
CA GLY A 70 -14.91 -0.42 -11.54
C GLY A 70 -15.20 -1.92 -11.68
N LYS A 71 -14.17 -2.78 -11.82
CA LYS A 71 -14.32 -4.25 -11.72
C LYS A 71 -13.79 -4.72 -10.38
N GLY A 72 -14.66 -5.31 -9.55
CA GLY A 72 -14.36 -5.69 -8.17
C GLY A 72 -14.60 -4.56 -7.17
N HIS A 73 -14.25 -4.79 -5.90
CA HIS A 73 -14.40 -3.82 -4.81
C HIS A 73 -13.23 -2.83 -4.79
N PHE A 74 -13.18 -1.94 -5.78
CA PHE A 74 -12.26 -0.80 -5.81
C PHE A 74 -12.83 0.38 -5.02
N ALA A 75 -11.99 1.12 -4.30
CA ALA A 75 -12.37 2.36 -3.66
C ALA A 75 -11.30 3.45 -3.80
N GLU A 76 -11.80 4.67 -3.93
CA GLU A 76 -11.01 5.90 -3.85
C GLU A 76 -11.17 6.49 -2.47
N LEU A 77 -10.04 6.82 -1.85
CA LEU A 77 -10.00 7.04 -0.41
C LEU A 77 -9.31 8.36 -0.11
N ARG A 78 -9.86 9.09 0.86
CA ARG A 78 -9.12 10.06 1.65
C ARG A 78 -8.81 9.41 2.99
N VAL A 79 -7.53 9.30 3.31
CA VAL A 79 -7.06 8.62 4.53
C VAL A 79 -6.39 9.64 5.42
N LYS A 80 -7.00 9.96 6.56
CA LYS A 80 -6.46 11.02 7.44
C LYS A 80 -5.27 10.54 8.27
N THR A 81 -5.20 9.24 8.58
CA THR A 81 -4.10 8.66 9.38
C THR A 81 -3.53 7.38 8.74
N PRO A 82 -2.81 7.47 7.61
CA PRO A 82 -2.15 6.32 6.99
C PRO A 82 -0.90 5.97 7.80
N ARG A 83 -0.97 4.96 8.68
CA ARG A 83 0.13 4.59 9.59
C ARG A 83 1.12 3.66 8.90
N LEU A 84 2.42 3.85 9.12
CA LEU A 84 3.40 2.84 8.70
C LEU A 84 3.18 1.57 9.54
N TRP A 85 2.68 0.52 8.90
CA TRP A 85 2.30 -0.72 9.54
C TRP A 85 3.47 -1.68 9.62
N GLY A 86 4.22 -1.80 8.51
CA GLY A 86 5.29 -2.78 8.39
C GLY A 86 5.92 -2.80 7.00
N ALA A 87 6.44 -3.95 6.60
CA ALA A 87 7.11 -4.15 5.32
C ALA A 87 6.69 -5.47 4.67
N GLY A 88 6.87 -5.54 3.35
CA GLY A 88 6.61 -6.75 2.57
C GLY A 88 7.82 -7.13 1.71
N GLY A 89 8.01 -8.44 1.51
CA GLY A 89 9.07 -8.96 0.66
C GLY A 89 9.25 -10.47 0.74
N THR A 90 10.44 -10.93 0.37
CA THR A 90 10.79 -12.35 0.36
C THR A 90 11.42 -12.73 1.70
N HIS A 91 10.81 -13.67 2.42
CA HIS A 91 11.33 -14.15 3.70
C HIS A 91 12.34 -15.28 3.46
N TYR A 92 13.48 -15.19 4.13
CA TYR A 92 14.57 -16.16 4.05
C TYR A 92 14.63 -16.98 5.33
N ARG A 93 14.87 -18.28 5.19
CA ARG A 93 15.06 -19.19 6.31
C ARG A 93 16.26 -20.09 6.06
N LEU A 94 17.11 -20.22 7.08
CA LEU A 94 18.18 -21.21 7.06
C LEU A 94 17.61 -22.57 7.48
N THR A 95 17.82 -23.60 6.66
CA THR A 95 17.40 -24.99 6.93
C THR A 95 18.59 -25.93 6.86
N ALA A 96 18.39 -27.21 7.20
CA ALA A 96 19.42 -28.24 7.04
C ALA A 96 19.91 -28.38 5.58
N GLY A 97 19.06 -28.04 4.59
CA GLY A 97 19.41 -28.03 3.17
C GLY A 97 19.97 -26.69 2.67
N GLY A 98 20.29 -25.75 3.56
CA GLY A 98 20.75 -24.40 3.22
C GLY A 98 19.64 -23.35 3.25
N TRP A 99 19.91 -22.21 2.63
CA TRP A 99 18.97 -21.08 2.55
C TRP A 99 17.77 -21.44 1.67
N GLN A 100 16.58 -21.19 2.20
CA GLN A 100 15.32 -21.31 1.49
C GLN A 100 14.56 -19.98 1.57
N THR A 101 13.70 -19.74 0.59
CA THR A 101 12.80 -18.60 0.56
C THR A 101 11.36 -19.06 0.55
N ASP A 102 10.48 -18.30 1.19
CA ASP A 102 9.04 -18.47 0.97
C ASP A 102 8.70 -18.00 -0.46
N GLU A 103 7.84 -18.76 -1.16
CA GLU A 103 7.43 -18.42 -2.53
C GLU A 103 6.49 -17.20 -2.56
N ALA A 104 5.79 -16.94 -1.46
CA ALA A 104 4.82 -15.86 -1.34
C ALA A 104 5.47 -14.55 -0.83
N ASP A 105 4.89 -13.42 -1.24
CA ASP A 105 5.21 -12.10 -0.70
C ASP A 105 4.70 -11.99 0.74
N VAL A 106 5.61 -12.06 1.71
CA VAL A 106 5.29 -12.03 3.14
C VAL A 106 5.18 -10.59 3.60
N TRP A 107 4.09 -10.25 4.30
CA TRP A 107 3.90 -8.95 4.93
C TRP A 107 4.00 -9.10 6.43
N ALA A 108 4.88 -8.32 7.05
CA ALA A 108 5.16 -8.40 8.48
C ALA A 108 5.02 -7.02 9.14
N PRO A 109 4.30 -6.92 10.28
CA PRO A 109 4.13 -5.67 11.00
C PRO A 109 5.45 -5.22 11.66
N LYS A 110 5.55 -3.93 11.96
CA LYS A 110 6.70 -3.37 12.68
C LYS A 110 6.90 -4.10 14.01
N GLY A 111 8.12 -4.56 14.27
CA GLY A 111 8.48 -5.30 15.47
C GLY A 111 8.30 -6.82 15.38
N ASP A 112 7.75 -7.34 14.28
CA ASP A 112 7.70 -8.78 14.03
C ASP A 112 9.10 -9.37 13.81
N THR A 113 9.35 -10.55 14.37
CA THR A 113 10.65 -11.21 14.28
C THR A 113 11.01 -11.67 12.87
N SER A 114 10.01 -11.96 12.02
CA SER A 114 10.22 -12.34 10.61
C SER A 114 10.89 -11.24 9.79
N LEU A 115 10.76 -9.96 10.19
CA LEU A 115 11.45 -8.84 9.54
C LEU A 115 12.97 -8.99 9.54
N ARG A 116 13.55 -9.74 10.48
CA ARG A 116 15.01 -9.96 10.57
C ARG A 116 15.59 -10.75 9.41
N ALA A 117 14.76 -11.56 8.77
CA ALA A 117 15.14 -12.37 7.62
C ALA A 117 14.31 -12.02 6.37
N LEU A 118 13.69 -10.85 6.35
CA LEU A 118 12.89 -10.39 5.23
C LEU A 118 13.74 -9.52 4.29
N LEU A 119 13.90 -9.95 3.04
CA LEU A 119 14.39 -9.09 1.97
C LEU A 119 13.26 -8.15 1.53
N VAL A 120 13.24 -6.97 2.15
CA VAL A 120 12.17 -5.98 1.95
C VAL A 120 12.19 -5.42 0.53
N SER A 121 11.01 -5.45 -0.12
CA SER A 121 10.80 -4.83 -1.43
C SER A 121 9.77 -3.69 -1.39
N LYS A 122 8.95 -3.61 -0.32
CA LYS A 122 7.90 -2.61 -0.18
C LYS A 122 7.60 -2.25 1.28
N LEU A 123 7.19 -1.01 1.52
CA LEU A 123 6.56 -0.59 2.77
C LEU A 123 5.06 -0.82 2.72
N ILE A 124 4.47 -1.13 3.87
CA ILE A 124 3.04 -1.36 4.04
C ILE A 124 2.48 -0.30 5.00
N ARG A 125 1.35 0.28 4.63
CA ARG A 125 0.60 1.20 5.50
C ARG A 125 -0.75 0.62 5.86
N GLU A 126 -1.17 0.87 7.09
CA GLU A 126 -2.54 0.66 7.54
C GLU A 126 -3.32 1.96 7.34
N LEU A 127 -4.49 1.87 6.70
CA LEU A 127 -5.36 3.00 6.42
C LEU A 127 -6.30 3.21 7.61
N ARG A 128 -6.24 4.40 8.22
CA ARG A 128 -7.13 4.78 9.32
C ARG A 128 -7.78 6.13 9.10
N ASP A 129 -8.94 6.32 9.71
CA ASP A 129 -9.79 7.50 9.54
C ASP A 129 -10.09 7.70 8.04
N VAL A 130 -10.66 6.66 7.43
CA VAL A 130 -10.86 6.56 5.98
C VAL A 130 -12.22 7.12 5.57
N THR A 131 -12.21 8.04 4.61
CA THR A 131 -13.38 8.52 3.89
C THR A 131 -13.36 7.96 2.47
N VAL A 132 -14.37 7.17 2.10
CA VAL A 132 -14.59 6.77 0.71
C VAL A 132 -15.09 7.98 -0.08
N ILE A 133 -14.47 8.24 -1.23
CA ILE A 133 -14.85 9.33 -2.13
C ILE A 133 -15.14 8.77 -3.52
N ASP A 134 -15.78 9.60 -4.35
CA ASP A 134 -15.84 9.41 -5.79
C ASP A 134 -15.27 10.66 -6.45
N MET A 135 -14.13 10.51 -7.10
CA MET A 135 -13.48 11.56 -7.87
C MET A 135 -14.25 11.81 -9.18
N ARG A 136 -14.76 13.03 -9.35
CA ARG A 136 -15.31 13.46 -10.64
C ARG A 136 -14.22 13.77 -11.67
#